data_AF-A0A8T4RIP2-F1
#
_entry.id   AF-A0A8T4RIP2-F1
#
_cell.length_a   1.000
_cell.length_b   1.000
_cell.length_c   1.000
_cell.angle_alpha   90.00
_cell.angle_beta   90.00
_cell.angle_gamma   90.00
#
_symmetry.space_group_name_H-M   'P 1'
#
loop_
_entity.id
_entity.type
_entity.pdbx_description
1 polymer ?
#
loop_
_entity_poly.entity_id
_entity_poly.type
_entity_poly.pdbx_seq_one_letter_code
_entity_poly.pdbx_strand_id
1 'polypeptide(L)'
;MILNPDMTERISIRISSDMKEELKNYAKDKKLGQTSEAARKLLLIGLEDWSKERAVDLLSKGVITLSRAAEIAKISIWEFSDIIKQRGIVWIRKDKSFKDDLKFRF
;
A
#
# COMPACT_ATOMS: atom_id res chain seq x y z
N MET A 1 0.77 5.40 -9.80
CA MET A 1 0.95 6.83 -9.50
C MET A 1 2.36 7.19 -9.91
N ILE A 2 2.54 7.91 -11.02
CA ILE A 2 3.84 8.47 -11.36
C ILE A 2 4.03 9.63 -10.39
N LEU A 3 5.01 9.55 -9.50
CA LEU A 3 5.39 10.67 -8.64
C LEU A 3 5.80 11.81 -9.59
N ASN A 4 5.09 12.94 -9.56
CA ASN A 4 5.51 14.13 -10.29
C ASN A 4 6.85 14.58 -9.67
N PRO A 5 7.97 14.52 -10.41
CA PRO A 5 9.29 14.85 -9.86
C PRO A 5 9.39 16.33 -9.43
N ASP A 6 8.50 17.18 -9.92
CA ASP A 6 8.43 18.61 -9.60
C ASP A 6 7.66 18.94 -8.30
N MET A 7 7.06 17.95 -7.62
CA MET A 7 6.31 18.13 -6.37
C MET A 7 6.99 17.41 -5.19
N THR A 8 8.27 17.70 -4.94
CA THR A 8 8.92 17.27 -3.70
C THR A 8 8.66 18.25 -2.56
N GLU A 9 8.00 17.78 -1.51
CA GLU A 9 7.90 18.50 -0.23
C GLU A 9 8.86 17.93 0.82
N ARG A 10 9.36 18.79 1.70
CA ARG A 10 10.21 18.39 2.83
C ARG A 10 9.37 18.24 4.09
N ILE A 11 9.41 17.04 4.67
CA ILE A 11 8.88 16.77 6.01
C ILE A 11 10.03 16.69 7.01
N SER A 12 9.83 17.21 8.22
CA SER A 12 10.79 17.11 9.32
C SER A 12 10.21 16.24 10.43
N ILE A 13 10.91 15.18 10.79
CA ILE A 13 10.53 14.24 11.86
C ILE A 13 11.68 14.08 12.84
N ARG A 14 11.36 13.86 14.12
CA ARG A 14 12.34 13.45 15.12
C ARG A 14 12.41 11.93 15.15
N ILE A 15 13.63 11.39 15.11
CA ILE A 15 13.90 9.95 15.18
C ILE A 15 14.94 9.69 16.28
N SER A 16 14.94 8.49 16.83
CA SER A 16 15.97 8.05 17.78
C SER A 16 17.33 7.89 17.09
N SER A 17 18.40 7.85 17.89
CA SER A 17 19.75 7.46 17.44
C SER A 17 19.73 6.10 16.74
N ASP A 18 19.02 5.15 17.33
CA ASP A 18 19.02 3.75 16.92
C ASP A 18 18.35 3.61 15.55
N MET A 19 17.21 4.29 15.35
CA MET A 19 16.53 4.33 14.05
C MET A 19 17.42 4.97 12.97
N LYS A 20 18.19 6.02 13.32
CA LYS A 20 19.13 6.62 12.37
C LYS A 20 20.24 5.65 11.98
N GLU A 21 20.71 4.82 12.91
CA GLU A 21 21.71 3.80 12.66
C GLU A 21 21.17 2.67 11.78
N GLU A 22 19.97 2.18 12.05
CA GLU A 22 19.30 1.20 11.17
C GLU A 22 19.11 1.72 9.75
N LEU A 23 18.69 2.98 9.57
CA LEU A 23 18.56 3.59 8.26
C LEU A 23 19.90 3.69 7.52
N LYS A 24 21.01 3.92 8.23
CA LYS A 24 22.36 3.91 7.63
C LYS A 24 22.78 2.50 7.22
N ASN A 25 22.50 1.50 8.05
CA ASN A 25 22.79 0.10 7.74
C ASN A 25 22.00 -0.35 6.49
N TYR A 26 20.70 -0.06 6.45
CA TYR A 26 19.88 -0.31 5.27
C TYR A 26 20.40 0.42 4.02
N ALA A 27 20.81 1.69 4.16
CA ALA A 27 21.41 2.44 3.05
C ALA A 27 22.67 1.76 2.52
N LYS A 28 23.57 1.31 3.42
CA LYS A 28 24.80 0.59 3.06
C LYS A 28 24.49 -0.72 2.35
N ASP A 29 23.59 -1.53 2.91
CA ASP A 29 23.19 -2.83 2.36
C ASP A 29 22.56 -2.71 0.97
N LYS A 30 21.79 -1.63 0.75
CA LYS A 30 21.13 -1.34 -0.54
C LYS A 30 21.95 -0.43 -1.46
N LYS A 31 23.19 -0.09 -1.09
CA LYS A 31 24.10 0.81 -1.84
C LYS A 31 23.47 2.17 -2.20
N LEU A 32 22.70 2.73 -1.27
CA LEU A 32 22.06 4.04 -1.41
C LEU A 32 23.03 5.16 -1.02
N GLY A 33 22.90 6.32 -1.65
CA GLY A 33 23.85 7.42 -1.49
C GLY A 33 23.70 8.18 -0.18
N GLN A 34 22.50 8.20 0.40
CA GLN A 34 22.19 8.98 1.60
C GLN A 34 21.16 8.30 2.50
N THR A 35 21.22 8.58 3.80
CA THR A 35 20.21 8.11 4.79
C THR A 35 18.79 8.59 4.45
N SER A 36 18.65 9.77 3.82
CA SER A 36 17.37 10.30 3.35
C SER A 36 16.74 9.45 2.24
N GLU A 37 17.55 8.83 1.39
CA GLU A 37 17.11 7.92 0.34
C GLU A 37 16.59 6.61 0.93
N ALA A 38 17.30 6.06 1.92
CA ALA A 38 16.85 4.92 2.71
C ALA A 38 15.52 5.19 3.41
N ALA A 39 15.42 6.32 4.11
CA ALA A 39 14.20 6.72 4.81
C ALA A 39 13.02 6.86 3.84
N ARG A 40 13.22 7.53 2.70
CA ARG A 40 12.19 7.68 1.67
C ARG A 40 11.73 6.32 1.13
N LYS A 41 12.67 5.43 0.82
CA LYS A 41 12.36 4.10 0.27
C LYS A 41 11.55 3.26 1.26
N LEU A 42 11.97 3.21 2.52
CA LEU A 42 11.26 2.47 3.56
C LEU A 42 9.90 3.10 3.87
N LEU A 43 9.79 4.43 3.85
CA LEU A 43 8.51 5.13 4.00
C LEU A 43 7.54 4.78 2.86
N LEU A 44 8.02 4.71 1.61
CA LEU A 44 7.19 4.29 0.47
C LEU A 44 6.68 2.86 0.64
N ILE A 45 7.56 1.92 1.02
CA ILE A 45 7.18 0.52 1.29
C ILE A 45 6.12 0.48 2.40
N GLY A 46 6.35 1.18 3.52
CA GLY A 46 5.39 1.23 4.62
C GLY A 46 4.03 1.83 4.23
N LEU A 47 4.03 2.85 3.36
CA LEU A 47 2.79 3.45 2.84
C LEU A 47 2.03 2.49 1.91
N GLU A 48 2.74 1.74 1.07
CA GLU A 48 2.13 0.73 0.20
C GLU A 48 1.49 -0.39 1.03
N ASP A 49 2.21 -0.90 2.03
CA ASP A 49 1.72 -1.97 2.89
C ASP A 49 0.55 -1.49 3.75
N TRP A 50 0.63 -0.30 4.34
CA TRP A 50 -0.49 0.31 5.06
C TRP A 50 -1.73 0.46 4.17
N SER A 51 -1.56 0.84 2.89
CA SER A 51 -2.67 0.97 1.95
C SER A 51 -3.35 -0.37 1.66
N LYS A 52 -2.56 -1.44 1.49
CA LYS A 52 -3.07 -2.81 1.29
C LYS A 52 -3.84 -3.29 2.51
N GLU A 53 -3.27 -3.16 3.71
CA GLU A 53 -3.93 -3.58 4.96
C GLU A 53 -5.26 -2.85 5.17
N ARG A 54 -5.27 -1.53 4.95
CA ARG A 54 -6.48 -0.71 5.05
C ARG A 54 -7.56 -1.15 4.05
N ALA A 55 -7.17 -1.43 2.81
CA ALA A 55 -8.10 -1.90 1.78
C ALA A 55 -8.71 -3.26 2.14
N VAL A 56 -7.91 -4.17 2.68
CA VAL A 56 -8.35 -5.50 3.14
C VAL A 56 -9.34 -5.37 4.30
N ASP A 57 -9.04 -4.55 5.31
CA ASP A 57 -9.92 -4.31 6.44
C ASP A 57 -11.28 -3.75 6.00
N LEU A 58 -11.28 -2.70 5.17
CA LEU A 58 -12.51 -2.09 4.65
C LEU A 58 -13.33 -3.06 3.80
N LEU A 59 -12.68 -3.88 2.97
CA LEU A 59 -13.35 -4.88 2.17
C LEU A 59 -13.98 -5.94 3.08
N SER A 60 -13.22 -6.51 4.02
CA SER A 60 -13.71 -7.57 4.94
C SER A 60 -14.94 -7.14 5.75
N LYS A 61 -15.03 -5.85 6.10
CA LYS A 61 -16.17 -5.24 6.80
C LYS A 61 -17.38 -4.96 5.88
N GLY A 62 -17.26 -5.21 4.58
CA GLY A 62 -18.29 -4.93 3.59
C GLY A 62 -18.52 -3.43 3.32
N VAL A 63 -17.55 -2.58 3.67
CA VAL A 63 -17.66 -1.11 3.54
C VAL A 63 -17.42 -0.65 2.10
N ILE A 64 -16.56 -1.37 1.37
CA ILE A 64 -16.17 -1.05 0.00
C ILE A 64 -16.27 -2.28 -0.91
N THR A 65 -16.25 -2.06 -2.22
CA THR A 65 -16.19 -3.12 -3.23
C THR A 65 -14.76 -3.62 -3.43
N LEU A 66 -14.61 -4.78 -4.08
CA LEU A 66 -13.30 -5.33 -4.45
C LEU A 66 -12.53 -4.37 -5.35
N SER A 67 -13.21 -3.80 -6.34
CA SER A 67 -12.63 -2.82 -7.27
C SER A 67 -12.09 -1.58 -6.53
N ARG A 68 -12.87 -1.05 -5.58
CA ARG A 68 -12.45 0.09 -4.75
C ARG A 68 -11.29 -0.26 -3.82
N ALA A 69 -11.25 -1.49 -3.31
CA ALA A 69 -10.15 -1.97 -2.47
C ALA A 69 -8.83 -2.03 -3.27
N ALA A 70 -8.87 -2.54 -4.51
CA ALA A 70 -7.72 -2.58 -5.41
C ALA A 70 -7.20 -1.16 -5.73
N GLU A 71 -8.09 -0.21 -5.98
CA GLU A 71 -7.73 1.20 -6.18
C GLU A 71 -7.00 1.80 -4.97
N ILE A 72 -7.52 1.57 -3.75
CA ILE A 72 -6.89 2.05 -2.50
C ILE A 72 -5.51 1.40 -2.34
N ALA A 73 -5.41 0.09 -2.57
CA ALA A 73 -4.15 -0.64 -2.48
C ALA A 73 -3.17 -0.30 -3.62
N LYS A 74 -3.61 0.46 -4.64
CA LYS A 74 -2.83 0.85 -5.83
C LYS A 74 -2.27 -0.34 -6.61
N ILE A 75 -3.02 -1.43 -6.66
CA ILE A 75 -2.68 -2.64 -7.42
C ILE A 75 -3.87 -3.04 -8.31
N SER A 76 -3.67 -3.99 -9.21
CA SER A 76 -4.76 -4.50 -10.04
C SER A 76 -5.80 -5.25 -9.20
N ILE A 77 -7.02 -5.34 -9.72
CA ILE A 77 -8.10 -6.13 -9.12
C ILE A 77 -7.68 -7.59 -8.95
N TRP A 78 -6.91 -8.13 -9.90
CA TRP A 78 -6.41 -9.51 -9.87
C TRP A 78 -5.42 -9.73 -8.73
N GLU A 79 -4.40 -8.87 -8.61
CA GLU A 79 -3.43 -8.93 -7.51
C GLU A 79 -4.13 -8.80 -6.15
N PHE A 80 -5.11 -7.89 -6.04
CA PHE A 80 -5.86 -7.74 -4.80
C PHE A 80 -6.72 -8.96 -4.49
N SER A 81 -7.33 -9.57 -5.52
CA SER A 81 -8.10 -10.81 -5.37
C SER A 81 -7.24 -11.94 -4.83
N ASP A 82 -5.99 -12.04 -5.28
CA ASP A 82 -5.06 -13.07 -4.80
C ASP A 82 -4.65 -12.84 -3.34
N ILE A 83 -4.46 -11.59 -2.91
CA ILE A 83 -4.25 -11.25 -1.49
C ILE A 83 -5.42 -11.73 -0.63
N ILE A 84 -6.66 -11.49 -1.07
CA ILE A 84 -7.87 -11.90 -0.33
C ILE A 84 -7.99 -13.43 -0.24
N LYS A 85 -7.71 -14.15 -1.33
CA LYS A 85 -7.70 -15.62 -1.35
C LYS A 85 -6.65 -16.19 -0.41
N GLN A 86 -5.41 -15.67 -0.48
CA GLN A 86 -4.30 -16.13 0.37
C GLN A 86 -4.58 -15.93 1.86
N ARG A 87 -5.31 -14.86 2.21
CA ARG A 87 -5.68 -14.55 3.60
C ARG A 87 -6.95 -15.26 4.08
N GLY A 88 -7.62 -16.05 3.22
CA GLY A 88 -8.84 -16.77 3.57
C GLY A 88 -10.02 -15.86 3.95
N ILE A 89 -10.03 -14.62 3.46
CA ILE A 89 -11.04 -13.63 3.84
C ILE A 89 -12.32 -13.88 3.05
N VAL A 90 -13.37 -14.34 3.75
CA VAL A 90 -14.71 -14.49 3.19
C VAL A 90 -15.39 -13.11 3.17
N TRP A 91 -15.55 -12.52 1.99
CA TRP A 91 -16.24 -11.25 1.85
C TRP A 91 -17.74 -11.46 1.60
N ILE A 92 -18.57 -10.96 2.53
CA ILE A 92 -20.04 -11.07 2.45
C ILE A 92 -20.58 -9.87 1.67
N ARG A 93 -21.06 -10.11 0.45
CA ARG A 93 -21.68 -9.09 -0.42
C ARG A 93 -23.05 -8.66 0.12
N LYS A 94 -23.17 -7.41 0.57
CA LYS A 94 -24.49 -6.74 0.69
C LYS A 94 -24.90 -6.20 -0.68
N ASP A 95 -25.80 -6.90 -1.36
CA ASP A 95 -26.79 -6.47 -2.38
C ASP A 95 -26.41 -5.36 -3.40
N LYS A 96 -26.03 -4.15 -2.98
CA LYS A 96 -25.88 -2.96 -3.85
C LYS A 96 -24.59 -2.88 -4.68
N SER A 97 -23.60 -3.74 -4.41
CA SER A 97 -22.26 -3.69 -5.05
C SER A 97 -22.16 -4.39 -6.41
N PHE A 98 -23.25 -5.00 -6.90
CA PHE A 98 -23.21 -5.95 -8.01
C PHE A 98 -22.90 -5.34 -9.39
N LYS A 99 -23.29 -4.08 -9.65
CA LYS A 99 -23.20 -3.51 -11.01
C LYS A 99 -21.78 -3.14 -11.44
N ASP A 100 -20.86 -2.88 -10.50
CA ASP A 100 -19.51 -2.43 -10.83
C ASP A 100 -18.52 -3.59 -11.03
N ASP A 101 -18.65 -4.68 -10.25
CA ASP A 101 -17.74 -5.84 -10.35
C ASP A 101 -18.07 -6.75 -11.56
N LEU A 102 -19.27 -6.64 -12.14
CA LEU A 102 -19.71 -7.43 -13.30
C LEU A 102 -19.02 -7.03 -14.61
N LYS A 103 -18.40 -5.84 -14.69
CA LYS A 103 -17.73 -5.37 -15.90
C LYS A 103 -16.39 -6.07 -16.19
N PHE A 104 -15.87 -6.86 -15.26
CA PHE A 104 -14.55 -7.50 -15.35
C PHE A 104 -14.60 -9.02 -15.57
N ARG A 105 -15.77 -9.57 -15.92
CA ARG A 105 -15.89 -10.95 -16.41
C ARG A 105 -16.05 -10.96 -17.94
N PHE A 106 -15.04 -10.55 -18.70
CA PHE A 106 -14.71 -11.04 -20.05
C PHE A 106 -13.28 -10.62 -20.38
#